data_AF-A0A194V2Z4-F1
#
_entry.id   AF-A0A194V2Z4-F1
#
_cell.length_a   1.000
_cell.length_b   1.000
_cell.length_c   1.000
_cell.angle_alpha   90.00
_cell.angle_beta   90.00
_cell.angle_gamma   90.00
#
_symmetry.space_group_name_H-M   'P 1'
#
loop_
_entity.id
_entity.type
_entity.pdbx_description
1 polymer ?
#
loop_
_entity_poly.entity_id
_entity_poly.type
_entity_poly.pdbx_seq_one_letter_code
_entity_poly.pdbx_strand_id
1 'polypeptide(L)'
;MAPKDDDYVFTRDILDNNRINYMHTLWTKIFGYVVHPKIPIDKPDLRVADVGTGTGIWLFGVRELIPRSARLEGFDISFNAAPPAETLPSNVAFRN
;
A
#
# COMPACT_ATOMS: atom_id res chain seq x y z
N MET A 1 -2.24 -17.09 -24.76
CA MET A 1 -1.17 -16.08 -24.81
C MET A 1 -0.76 -15.85 -23.37
N ALA A 2 0.47 -16.22 -22.99
CA ALA A 2 0.95 -15.95 -21.62
C ALA A 2 0.91 -14.43 -21.38
N PRO A 3 0.58 -13.95 -20.17
CA PRO A 3 0.66 -12.53 -19.87
C PRO A 3 2.07 -12.04 -20.22
N LYS A 4 2.14 -10.90 -20.89
CA LYS A 4 3.41 -10.25 -21.18
C LYS A 4 4.07 -9.94 -19.83
N ASP A 5 5.19 -10.57 -19.52
CA ASP A 5 6.01 -10.17 -18.38
C ASP A 5 6.25 -8.67 -18.51
N ASP A 6 5.87 -7.91 -17.48
CA ASP A 6 6.22 -6.49 -17.43
C ASP A 6 7.75 -6.35 -17.40
N ASP A 7 8.31 -5.27 -17.98
CA ASP A 7 9.77 -5.06 -18.08
C ASP A 7 10.44 -4.75 -16.72
N TYR A 8 9.80 -5.11 -15.61
CA TYR A 8 10.27 -4.83 -14.26
C TYR A 8 11.38 -5.80 -13.86
N VAL A 9 12.53 -5.23 -13.50
CA VAL A 9 13.76 -5.99 -13.24
C VAL A 9 13.77 -6.78 -11.93
N PHE A 10 12.88 -6.44 -10.98
CA PHE A 10 12.85 -7.10 -9.67
C PHE A 10 11.75 -8.15 -9.60
N THR A 11 12.07 -9.26 -8.95
CA THR A 11 11.11 -10.31 -8.62
C THR A 11 10.06 -9.82 -7.62
N ARG A 12 8.86 -10.41 -7.69
CA ARG A 12 7.71 -10.11 -6.82
C ARG A 12 7.24 -11.35 -6.09
N ASP A 13 8.17 -12.26 -5.80
CA ASP A 13 7.86 -13.52 -5.15
C ASP A 13 7.64 -13.35 -3.63
N ILE A 14 7.31 -14.45 -2.95
CA ILE A 14 7.02 -14.44 -1.52
C ILE A 14 8.24 -13.98 -0.70
N LEU A 15 9.47 -14.31 -1.10
CA LEU A 15 10.68 -13.92 -0.38
C LEU A 15 10.91 -12.40 -0.50
N ASP A 16 10.72 -11.85 -1.70
CA ASP A 16 10.81 -10.40 -1.92
C ASP A 16 9.74 -9.61 -1.18
N ASN A 17 8.50 -10.09 -1.23
CA ASN A 17 7.39 -9.47 -0.51
C ASN A 17 7.62 -9.51 1.01
N ASN A 18 8.15 -10.61 1.55
CA ASN A 18 8.51 -10.70 2.97
C ASN A 18 9.65 -9.74 3.32
N ARG A 19 10.70 -9.67 2.49
CA ARG A 19 11.85 -8.77 2.70
C ARG A 19 11.39 -7.31 2.74
N ILE A 20 10.59 -6.86 1.77
CA ILE A 20 10.14 -5.46 1.71
C ILE A 20 9.16 -5.12 2.85
N ASN A 21 8.26 -6.04 3.23
CA ASN A 21 7.35 -5.87 4.36
C ASN A 21 8.12 -5.77 5.70
N TYR A 22 9.16 -6.60 5.88
CA TYR A 22 10.05 -6.51 7.04
C TYR A 22 10.77 -5.17 7.09
N MET A 23 11.35 -4.73 5.96
CA MET A 23 12.02 -3.43 5.87
C MET A 23 11.06 -2.28 6.17
N HIS A 24 9.84 -2.28 5.63
CA HIS A 24 8.81 -1.29 5.94
C HIS A 24 8.51 -1.24 7.45
N THR A 25 8.32 -2.40 8.08
CA THR A 25 8.08 -2.50 9.53
C THR A 25 9.27 -1.94 10.34
N LEU A 26 10.50 -2.23 9.91
CA LEU A 26 11.69 -1.70 10.57
C LEU A 26 11.77 -0.17 10.45
N TRP A 27 11.55 0.37 9.25
CA TRP A 27 11.62 1.82 9.02
C TRP A 27 10.55 2.59 9.78
N THR A 28 9.31 2.12 9.78
CA THR A 28 8.21 2.77 10.53
C THR A 28 8.49 2.77 12.04
N LYS A 29 9.14 1.73 12.58
CA LYS A 29 9.58 1.69 13.98
C LYS A 29 10.75 2.64 14.26
N ILE A 30 11.74 2.72 13.37
CA ILE A 30 12.91 3.60 13.53
C ILE A 30 12.49 5.07 13.49
N PHE A 31 11.64 5.44 12.53
CA PHE A 31 11.20 6.83 12.37
C PHE A 31 10.05 7.20 13.31
N GLY A 32 9.27 6.21 13.77
CA GLY A 32 8.13 6.41 14.66
C GLY A 32 6.87 6.90 13.96
N TYR A 33 6.83 6.89 12.62
CA TYR A 33 5.67 7.30 11.84
C TYR A 33 5.57 6.56 10.51
N VAL A 34 4.35 6.36 10.01
CA VAL A 34 4.06 5.84 8.66
C VAL A 34 3.92 6.99 7.65
N VAL A 35 3.37 8.11 8.10
CA VAL A 35 3.28 9.38 7.38
C VAL A 35 4.00 10.43 8.19
N HIS A 36 4.83 11.25 7.55
CA HIS A 36 5.56 12.29 8.26
C HIS A 36 4.59 13.20 9.05
N PRO A 37 4.82 13.50 10.35
CA PRO A 37 3.86 14.22 11.20
C PRO A 37 3.45 15.63 10.74
N LYS A 38 4.20 16.21 9.80
CA LYS A 38 3.87 17.51 9.17
C LYS A 38 2.81 17.41 8.07
N ILE A 39 2.46 16.21 7.63
CA ILE A 39 1.42 16.00 6.62
C ILE A 39 0.09 15.87 7.36
N PRO A 40 -0.89 16.74 7.09
CA PRO A 40 -2.20 16.67 7.75
C PRO A 40 -3.00 15.47 7.24
N ILE A 41 -3.51 14.66 8.17
CA ILE A 41 -4.23 13.40 7.90
C ILE A 41 -5.64 13.36 8.50
N ASP A 42 -6.10 14.46 9.09
CA ASP A 42 -7.36 14.61 9.81
C ASP A 42 -8.42 15.41 9.03
N LYS A 43 -8.16 15.68 7.75
CA LYS A 43 -9.08 16.45 6.90
C LYS A 43 -10.38 15.67 6.63
N PRO A 44 -11.54 16.36 6.56
CA PRO A 44 -12.75 15.75 6.04
C PRO A 44 -12.54 15.32 4.57
N ASP A 45 -13.21 14.25 4.17
CA ASP A 45 -13.15 13.69 2.81
C ASP A 45 -11.75 13.42 2.27
N LEU A 46 -10.81 13.08 3.17
CA LEU A 46 -9.43 12.79 2.81
C LEU A 46 -9.35 11.68 1.74
N ARG A 47 -8.53 11.91 0.72
CA ARG A 47 -8.22 10.95 -0.33
C ARG A 47 -6.72 10.66 -0.32
N VAL A 48 -6.37 9.39 -0.23
CA VAL A 48 -4.98 8.91 -0.22
C VAL A 48 -4.76 8.07 -1.47
N ALA A 49 -3.68 8.37 -2.20
CA ALA A 49 -3.20 7.57 -3.30
C ALA A 49 -1.81 7.02 -2.94
N ASP A 50 -1.64 5.71 -2.99
CA ASP A 50 -0.36 5.01 -2.83
C ASP A 50 0.08 4.47 -4.19
N VAL A 51 1.16 5.02 -4.74
CA VAL A 51 1.63 4.76 -6.10
C VAL A 51 2.84 3.82 -6.03
N GLY A 52 2.77 2.69 -6.72
CA GLY A 52 3.69 1.58 -6.51
C GLY A 52 3.41 0.87 -5.18
N THR A 53 2.12 0.63 -4.88
CA THR A 53 1.65 0.16 -3.57
C THR A 53 2.20 -1.23 -3.20
N GLY A 54 2.58 -2.05 -4.20
CA GLY A 54 3.12 -3.39 -4.00
C GLY A 54 2.18 -4.28 -3.20
N THR A 55 2.58 -4.61 -1.97
CA THR A 55 1.78 -5.41 -1.03
C THR A 55 0.62 -4.63 -0.39
N GLY A 56 0.56 -3.31 -0.58
CA GLY A 56 -0.38 -2.42 0.09
C GLY A 56 -0.01 -2.09 1.54
N ILE A 57 1.13 -2.58 2.06
CA ILE A 57 1.48 -2.47 3.48
C ILE A 57 1.48 -1.03 3.99
N TRP A 58 1.98 -0.09 3.18
CA TRP A 58 1.96 1.32 3.55
C TRP A 58 0.53 1.87 3.59
N LEU A 59 -0.27 1.62 2.54
CA LEU A 59 -1.67 2.06 2.47
C LEU A 59 -2.50 1.57 3.67
N PHE A 60 -2.34 0.31 4.08
CA PHE A 60 -3.00 -0.22 5.28
C PHE A 60 -2.46 0.40 6.57
N GLY A 61 -1.16 0.64 6.68
CA GLY A 61 -0.58 1.37 7.80
C GLY A 61 -1.14 2.78 7.94
N VAL A 62 -1.37 3.48 6.82
CA VAL A 62 -2.00 4.81 6.81
C VAL A 62 -3.47 4.74 7.22
N ARG A 63 -4.21 3.73 6.75
CA ARG A 63 -5.63 3.54 7.09
C ARG A 63 -5.88 3.54 8.60
N GLU A 64 -4.98 2.97 9.38
CA GLU A 64 -5.12 2.90 10.85
C GLU A 64 -4.95 4.25 11.54
N LEU A 65 -4.40 5.26 10.84
CA LEU A 65 -4.10 6.58 11.39
C LEU A 65 -5.09 7.67 10.94
N ILE A 66 -5.91 7.40 9.93
CA ILE A 66 -6.80 8.40 9.31
C ILE A 66 -8.28 8.12 9.61
N PRO A 67 -9.17 9.13 9.45
CA PRO A 67 -10.61 8.91 9.60
C PRO A 67 -11.13 7.79 8.71
N ARG A 68 -12.05 6.97 9.23
CA ARG A 68 -12.67 5.86 8.46
C ARG A 68 -13.46 6.33 7.23
N SER A 69 -13.86 7.60 7.19
CA SER A 69 -14.50 8.23 6.03
C SER A 69 -13.53 8.52 4.88
N ALA A 70 -12.21 8.44 5.11
CA ALA A 70 -11.21 8.65 4.09
C ALA A 70 -11.24 7.53 3.04
N ARG A 71 -10.95 7.89 1.79
CA ARG A 71 -10.84 6.97 0.64
C ARG A 71 -9.38 6.71 0.33
N LEU A 72 -9.01 5.44 0.30
CA LEU A 72 -7.63 4.99 0.07
C LEU A 72 -7.56 4.19 -1.23
N GLU A 73 -6.65 4.57 -2.12
CA GLU A 73 -6.47 3.92 -3.40
C GLU A 73 -5.02 3.55 -3.63
N GLY A 74 -4.78 2.26 -3.87
CA GLY A 74 -3.47 1.74 -4.24
C GLY A 74 -3.38 1.55 -5.75
N PHE A 75 -2.26 1.98 -6.32
CA PHE A 75 -1.96 1.86 -7.74
C PHE A 75 -0.65 1.10 -7.91
N ASP A 76 -0.66 0.09 -8.78
CA ASP A 76 0.54 -0.66 -9.14
C ASP A 76 0.38 -1.22 -10.55
N ILE A 77 1.49 -1.65 -11.13
CA ILE A 77 1.48 -2.38 -12.40
C ILE A 77 1.01 -3.84 -12.21
N SER A 78 1.09 -4.35 -10.97
CA SER A 78 0.60 -5.68 -10.61
C SER A 78 0.06 -5.71 -9.18
N PHE A 79 -1.08 -6.38 -8.98
CA PHE A 79 -1.68 -6.62 -7.67
C PHE A 79 -1.48 -8.04 -7.15
N ASN A 80 -0.58 -8.83 -7.74
CA ASN A 80 -0.33 -10.21 -7.32
C ASN A 80 0.17 -10.32 -5.86
N ALA A 81 0.79 -9.24 -5.35
CA ALA A 81 1.29 -9.17 -3.98
C ALA A 81 0.28 -8.53 -3.00
N ALA A 82 -0.81 -7.96 -3.50
CA ALA A 82 -1.82 -7.29 -2.70
C ALA A 82 -2.88 -8.29 -2.19
N PRO A 83 -3.60 -7.97 -1.10
CA PRO A 83 -4.72 -8.78 -0.64
C PRO A 83 -5.82 -8.92 -1.70
N PRO A 84 -6.56 -10.05 -1.73
CA PRO A 84 -7.71 -10.22 -2.62
C PRO A 84 -8.76 -9.13 -2.41
N ALA A 85 -9.39 -8.70 -3.50
CA ALA A 85 -10.35 -7.59 -3.50
C ALA A 85 -11.51 -7.79 -2.51
N GLU A 86 -11.93 -9.04 -2.30
CA GLU A 86 -13.03 -9.44 -1.43
C GLU A 86 -12.70 -9.26 0.06
N THR A 87 -11.41 -9.18 0.40
CA THR A 87 -10.93 -8.98 1.76
C THR A 87 -10.73 -7.51 2.12
N LEU A 88 -10.89 -6.61 1.14
CA LEU A 88 -10.60 -5.19 1.32
C LEU A 88 -11.68 -4.52 2.17
N PRO A 89 -11.29 -3.63 3.09
CA PRO A 89 -12.22 -2.71 3.72
C PRO A 89 -12.96 -1.88 2.66
N SER A 90 -14.20 -1.49 2.96
CA SER A 90 -15.05 -0.71 2.03
C SER A 90 -14.45 0.63 1.58
N ASN A 91 -13.47 1.15 2.31
CA ASN A 91 -12.81 2.41 2.01
C ASN A 91 -11.43 2.28 1.33
N VAL A 92 -11.05 1.06 0.92
CA VAL A 92 -9.79 0.75 0.24
C VAL A 92 -10.08 0.12 -1.12
N ALA A 93 -9.36 0.55 -2.16
CA ALA A 93 -9.44 -0.08 -3.49
C ALA A 93 -8.06 -0.13 -4.16
N PHE A 94 -7.80 -1.19 -4.92
CA PHE A 94 -6.66 -1.27 -5.83
C PHE A 94 -7.12 -1.00 -7.27
N ARG A 95 -6.40 -0.12 -7.99
CA ARG A 95 -6.78 0.35 -9.34
C ARG A 95 -5.59 0.41 -10.28
N ASN A 96 -5.80 -0.05 -11.53
CA ASN A 96 -4.88 0.14 -12.64
C ASN A 96 -5.21 1.42 -13.42
#